data_AF-A0A3D5ZH25-F1
#
_entry.id   AF-A0A3D5ZH25-F1
#
_cell.length_a   1.000
_cell.length_b   1.000
_cell.length_c   1.000
_cell.angle_alpha   90.00
_cell.angle_beta   90.00
_cell.angle_gamma   90.00
#
_symmetry.space_group_name_H-M   'P 1'
#
loop_
_entity.id
_entity.type
_entity.pdbx_description
1 polymer ?
#
loop_
_entity_poly.entity_id
_entity_poly.type
_entity_poly.pdbx_seq_one_letter_code
_entity_poly.pdbx_strand_id
1 'polypeptide(L)' 'MHPDILELARFYKSPLGRMTRDILRSQVQAHWDPNLPRSMLGLGYAPPFLWPYLGSERVVAAMPAAQGVLR' A
#
# COMPACT_ATOMS: atom_id res chain seq x y z
N MET A 1 7.73 11.71 -14.51
CA MET A 1 7.76 10.27 -14.82
C MET A 1 7.05 9.57 -13.67
N HIS A 2 5.81 9.11 -13.85
CA HIS A 2 5.13 8.33 -12.81
C HIS A 2 5.59 6.88 -12.97
N PRO A 3 6.14 6.22 -11.93
CA PRO A 3 6.53 4.83 -12.04
C PRO A 3 5.31 3.97 -12.39
N ASP A 4 5.46 3.12 -13.41
CA ASP A 4 4.43 2.16 -13.83
C ASP A 4 4.09 1.23 -12.65
N ILE A 5 2.81 0.95 -12.44
CA ILE A 5 2.35 0.05 -11.39
C ILE A 5 3.01 -1.34 -11.46
N LEU A 6 3.34 -1.82 -12.67
CA LEU A 6 4.02 -3.10 -12.88
C LEU A 6 5.48 -3.04 -12.42
N GLU A 7 6.15 -1.90 -12.57
CA GLU A 7 7.50 -1.69 -12.04
C GLU A 7 7.50 -1.66 -10.52
N LEU A 8 6.54 -0.96 -9.91
CA LEU A 8 6.36 -0.97 -8.46
C LEU A 8 6.06 -2.38 -7.96
N ALA A 9 5.16 -3.11 -8.62
CA ALA A 9 4.84 -4.49 -8.26
C ALA A 9 6.05 -5.41 -8.36
N ARG A 10 6.87 -5.27 -9.41
CA ARG A 10 8.13 -6.01 -9.55
C ARG A 10 9.12 -5.63 -8.45
N PHE A 11 9.29 -4.34 -8.18
CA PHE A 11 10.18 -3.84 -7.15
C PHE A 11 9.82 -4.40 -5.77
N TYR A 12 8.56 -4.29 -5.35
CA TYR A 12 8.11 -4.77 -4.04
C TYR A 12 8.12 -6.30 -3.89
N LYS A 13 8.29 -7.06 -4.98
CA LYS A 13 8.57 -8.50 -4.95
C LYS A 13 10.07 -8.83 -4.77
N SER A 14 10.98 -7.89 -5.04
CA SER A 14 12.43 -8.07 -4.84
C SER A 14 12.82 -8.10 -3.35
N PRO A 15 14.01 -8.64 -2.98
CA PRO A 15 14.49 -8.60 -1.60
C PRO A 15 14.56 -7.17 -1.03
N LEU A 16 15.09 -6.23 -1.81
CA LEU A 16 15.17 -4.82 -1.40
C LEU A 16 13.78 -4.23 -1.19
N GLY A 17 12.85 -4.46 -2.13
CA GLY A 17 11.49 -3.98 -2.02
C GLY A 17 10.73 -4.55 -0.81
N ARG A 18 11.01 -5.80 -0.41
CA ARG A 18 10.46 -6.37 0.83
C ARG A 18 10.98 -5.63 2.07
N MET A 19 12.28 -5.35 2.15
CA MET A 19 12.86 -4.56 3.25
C MET A 19 12.29 -3.14 3.27
N THR A 20 12.23 -2.47 2.12
CA THR A 20 11.63 -1.14 1.99
C THR A 20 10.17 -1.14 2.43
N ARG A 21 9.39 -2.14 2.04
CA ARG A 21 7.99 -2.29 2.48
C ARG A 21 7.90 -2.37 4.01
N ASP A 22 8.74 -3.18 4.64
CA ASP A 22 8.66 -3.40 6.08
C ASP A 22 9.02 -2.12 6.87
N ILE A 23 10.02 -1.36 6.39
CA ILE A 23 10.37 -0.04 6.94
C ILE A 23 9.23 0.96 6.75
N LEU A 24 8.70 1.09 5.53
CA LEU A 24 7.62 2.04 5.26
C LEU A 24 6.34 1.68 6.03
N ARG A 25 6.02 0.39 6.16
CA ARG A 25 4.87 -0.08 6.92
C ARG A 25 4.98 0.32 8.39
N SER A 26 6.16 0.22 9.02
CA SER A 26 6.33 0.63 10.42
C SER A 26 6.09 2.13 10.59
N GLN A 27 6.55 2.95 9.64
CA GLN A 27 6.30 4.40 9.65
C GLN A 27 4.82 4.73 9.46
N VAL A 28 4.15 4.06 8.53
CA VAL A 28 2.70 4.23 8.32
C VAL A 28 1.93 3.88 9.59
N GLN A 29 2.25 2.75 10.25
CA GLN A 29 1.59 2.36 11.50
C GLN A 29 1.84 3.33 12.66
N ALA A 30 3.00 3.99 12.70
CA ALA A 30 3.28 5.01 13.72
C ALA A 30 2.38 6.25 13.59
N HIS A 31 1.90 6.55 12.38
CA HIS A 31 1.00 7.68 12.11
C HIS A 31 -0.48 7.28 12.04
N TRP A 32 -0.77 6.05 11.65
CA TRP A 32 -2.12 5.50 11.50
C TRP A 32 -2.24 4.20 12.28
N ASP A 33 -2.81 4.27 13.48
CA ASP A 33 -3.01 3.10 14.35
C ASP A 33 -4.03 2.11 13.73
N PRO A 34 -3.63 0.85 13.45
CA PRO A 34 -4.51 -0.15 12.88
C PRO A 34 -5.68 -0.58 13.79
N ASN A 35 -5.64 -0.27 15.10
CA ASN A 35 -6.70 -0.62 16.04
C ASN A 35 -7.87 0.36 16.04
N LEU A 36 -7.76 1.51 15.35
CA LEU A 36 -8.84 2.49 15.29
C LEU A 36 -9.84 2.11 14.19
N PRO A 37 -11.15 1.98 14.50
CA PRO A 37 -12.16 1.64 13.51
C PRO A 37 -12.41 2.85 12.61
N ARG A 38 -11.68 2.92 11.48
CA ARG A 38 -11.77 4.00 10.50
C ARG A 38 -11.99 3.45 9.09
N SER A 39 -12.65 4.22 8.22
CA SER A 39 -12.65 3.92 6.79
C SER A 39 -11.31 4.35 6.18
N MET A 40 -10.65 3.46 5.43
CA MET A 40 -9.38 3.73 4.78
C MET A 40 -9.45 3.67 3.26
N LEU A 41 -8.79 4.62 2.62
CA LEU A 41 -8.56 4.68 1.18
C LEU A 41 -7.06 4.76 0.91
N GLY A 42 -6.50 3.71 0.31
CA GLY A 42 -5.16 3.73 -0.25
C GLY A 42 -5.19 4.19 -1.70
N LEU A 43 -4.40 5.21 -2.05
CA LEU A 43 -4.28 5.74 -3.40
C LEU A 43 -2.95 5.29 -4.05
N GLY A 44 -3.00 4.84 -5.30
CA GLY A 44 -1.83 4.32 -6.02
C GLY A 44 -1.44 2.91 -5.56
N TYR A 45 -0.14 2.61 -5.51
CA TYR A 45 0.37 1.29 -5.06
C TYR A 45 0.32 1.13 -3.53
N ALA A 46 -0.88 1.15 -2.97
CA ALA A 46 -1.14 1.01 -1.53
C ALA A 46 -1.26 -0.44 -0.98
N PRO A 47 -1.62 -1.50 -1.76
CA PRO A 47 -1.93 -2.82 -1.19
C PRO A 47 -0.92 -3.40 -0.19
N PRO A 48 0.41 -3.29 -0.37
CA PRO A 48 1.37 -3.85 0.58
C PRO A 48 1.31 -3.22 1.99
N PHE A 49 0.73 -2.03 2.12
CA PHE A 49 0.67 -1.26 3.36
C PHE A 49 -0.69 -1.35 4.05
N LEU A 50 -1.73 -1.79 3.33
CA LEU A 50 -3.11 -1.87 3.85
C LEU A 50 -3.39 -3.14 4.66
N TRP A 51 -2.55 -4.17 4.55
CA TRP A 51 -2.73 -5.45 5.24
C TRP A 51 -3.02 -5.35 6.76
N PRO A 52 -2.31 -4.50 7.53
CA PRO A 52 -2.57 -4.36 8.97
C PRO A 52 -3.96 -3.81 9.32
N TYR A 53 -4.65 -3.22 8.36
CA TYR A 53 -5.89 -2.48 8.56
C TYR A 53 -7.12 -3.24 8.05
N LEU A 54 -6.98 -4.50 7.65
CA LEU A 54 -8.10 -5.31 7.16
C LEU A 54 -9.22 -5.51 8.20
N GLY A 55 -8.95 -5.27 9.48
CA GLY A 55 -9.96 -5.25 10.54
C GLY A 55 -10.72 -3.92 10.70
N SER A 56 -10.38 -2.90 9.91
CA SER A 56 -11.06 -1.62 9.90
C SER A 56 -12.44 -1.71 9.21
N GLU A 57 -13.30 -0.71 9.41
CA GLU A 57 -14.69 -0.73 8.91
C GLU A 57 -14.77 -0.91 7.37
N ARG A 58 -13.91 -0.19 6.64
CA ARG A 58 -13.79 -0.28 5.18
C ARG A 58 -12.33 -0.05 4.79
N VAL A 59 -11.84 -0.84 3.84
CA VAL A 59 -10.51 -0.70 3.26
C VAL A 59 -10.62 -0.77 1.75
N VAL A 60 -10.26 0.32 1.07
CA VAL A 60 -10.29 0.42 -0.40
C VAL A 60 -8.89 0.74 -0.91
N ALA A 61 -8.43 0.02 -1.92
CA ALA A 61 -7.24 0.38 -2.70
C ALA A 61 -7.68 0.88 -4.07
N ALA A 62 -7.42 2.14 -4.37
CA ALA A 62 -7.75 2.77 -5.65
C ALA A 62 -6.47 3.15 -6.40
N MET A 63 -6.31 2.61 -7.60
CA MET A 63 -5.20 2.91 -8.51
C MET A 63 -5.70 3.82 -9.64
N PRO A 64 -5.17 5.04 -9.79
CA PRO A 64 -5.53 5.91 -10.91
C PRO A 64 -5.15 5.26 -12.25
N ALA A 65 -6.05 5.32 -13.23
CA ALA A 65 -5.83 4.69 -14.55
C ALA A 65 -4.52 5.12 -15.23
N ALA A 66 -4.09 6.37 -15.03
CA ALA A 66 -2.84 6.90 -15.55
C ALA A 66 -1.58 6.17 -15.02
N GLN A 67 -1.67 5.48 -13.89
CA GLN A 67 -0.58 4.70 -13.29
C GLN A 67 -0.59 3.23 -13.73
N GLY A 68 -1.70 2.75 -14.30
CA GLY A 68 -1.97 1.34 -14.57
C GLY A 68 -2.76 0.64 -13.45
N VAL A 69 -3.28 -0.55 -13.74
CA VAL A 69 -4.07 -1.37 -12.80
C VAL A 69 -3.44 -2.75 -12.67
N LEU A 70 -3.28 -3.24 -11.42
CA LEU A 70 -2.91 -4.62 -11.17
C LEU A 70 -4.12 -5.53 -11.35
N ARG A 71 -3.94 -6.64 -12.06
CA ARG A 71 -4.93 -7.72 -12.15
C ARG A 71 -4.87 -8.64 -10.94
#